data_AF-A0A3M2LAE8-F1
#
_entry.id   AF-A0A3M2LAE8-F1
#
_cell.length_a   1.000
_cell.length_b   1.000
_cell.length_c   1.000
_cell.angle_alpha   90.00
_cell.angle_beta   90.00
_cell.angle_gamma   90.00
#
_symmetry.space_group_name_H-M   'P 1'
#
loop_
_entity.id
_entity.type
_entity.pdbx_description
1 polymer ?
#
loop_
_entity_poly.entity_id
_entity_poly.type
_entity_poly.pdbx_seq_one_letter_code
_entity_poly.pdbx_strand_id
1 'polypeptide(L)'
;LAAGLMRAAEVLRVERLRDPARRPLLVVVTDGRATHGEDPARAAALLADVASVVVDCESGPVRLGLAGTLGERLGGEVVRLEELGADSLAGVVRDVRKVA
;
A
#
# COMPACT_ATOMS: atom_id res chain seq x y z
N LEU A 1 -5.62 4.76 -9.28
CA LEU A 1 -5.05 4.43 -7.96
C LEU A 1 -5.65 5.27 -6.82
N ALA A 2 -5.63 6.61 -6.90
CA ALA A 2 -6.15 7.49 -5.84
C ALA A 2 -7.57 7.15 -5.37
N ALA A 3 -8.52 6.92 -6.29
CA ALA A 3 -9.88 6.51 -5.94
C ALA A 3 -9.95 5.22 -5.10
N GLY A 4 -9.06 4.26 -5.36
CA GLY A 4 -8.95 3.03 -4.58
C GLY A 4 -8.44 3.29 -3.16
N LEU A 5 -7.44 4.18 -3.01
CA LEU A 5 -6.92 4.59 -1.70
C LEU A 5 -7.99 5.34 -0.89
N MET A 6 -8.73 6.27 -1.52
CA MET A 6 -9.84 6.96 -0.87
C MET A 6 -10.93 5.98 -0.43
N ARG A 7 -11.26 5.00 -1.28
CA ARG A 7 -12.23 3.96 -0.93
C ARG A 7 -11.73 3.09 0.22
N ALA A 8 -10.45 2.73 0.24
CA ALA A 8 -9.85 1.98 1.34
C ALA A 8 -9.94 2.75 2.66
N ALA A 9 -9.63 4.05 2.66
CA ALA A 9 -9.76 4.91 3.83
C ALA A 9 -11.20 4.94 4.37
N GLU A 10 -12.19 5.03 3.48
CA GLU A 10 -13.60 4.97 3.85
C GLU A 10 -13.99 3.62 4.46
N VAL A 11 -13.58 2.51 3.84
CA VAL A 11 -13.84 1.16 4.34
C VAL A 11 -13.24 0.98 5.72
N LEU A 12 -11.97 1.33 5.91
CA LEU A 12 -11.30 1.20 7.21
C LEU A 12 -11.92 2.08 8.29
N ARG A 13 -12.38 3.29 7.93
CA ARG A 13 -13.13 4.16 8.83
C ARG A 13 -14.43 3.49 9.29
N VAL A 14 -15.20 2.91 8.36
CA VAL A 14 -16.46 2.22 8.69
C VAL A 14 -16.22 0.97 9.54
N GLU A 15 -15.23 0.16 9.19
CA GLU A 15 -14.92 -1.05 9.95
C GLU A 15 -14.39 -0.75 11.36
N ARG A 16 -13.66 0.36 11.56
CA ARG A 16 -13.22 0.80 12.89
C ARG A 16 -14.37 1.20 13.80
N LEU A 17 -15.49 1.68 13.26
CA LEU A 17 -16.70 1.93 14.05
C LEU A 17 -17.40 0.63 14.49
N ARG A 18 -17.28 -0.44 13.69
CA ARG A 18 -17.85 -1.76 14.03
C ARG A 18 -17.03 -2.46 15.11
N ASP A 19 -15.72 -2.39 15.01
CA ASP A 19 -14.79 -3.00 15.97
C ASP A 19 -13.49 -2.19 16.05
N PRO A 20 -13.34 -1.34 17.07
CA PRO A 20 -12.15 -0.50 17.25
C PRO A 20 -10.86 -1.29 17.48
N ALA A 21 -10.93 -2.57 17.87
CA ALA A 21 -9.76 -3.39 18.16
C ALA A 21 -9.17 -4.06 16.90
N ARG A 22 -9.81 -3.92 15.73
CA ARG A 22 -9.25 -4.46 14.47
C ARG A 22 -7.94 -3.78 14.12
N ARG A 23 -6.94 -4.60 13.80
CA ARG A 23 -5.62 -4.20 13.27
C ARG A 23 -5.63 -4.41 11.75
N PRO A 24 -6.02 -3.41 10.94
CA PRO A 24 -6.04 -3.56 9.50
C PRO A 24 -4.62 -3.55 8.91
N LEU A 25 -4.46 -4.27 7.80
CA LEU A 25 -3.27 -4.21 6.95
C LEU A 25 -3.70 -3.80 5.55
N LEU A 26 -3.14 -2.71 5.04
CA LEU A 26 -3.33 -2.27 3.66
C LEU A 26 -2.19 -2.81 2.79
N VAL A 27 -2.53 -3.52 1.72
CA VAL A 27 -1.56 -3.92 0.70
C VAL A 27 -1.89 -3.20 -0.60
N VAL A 28 -0.96 -2.38 -1.08
CA VAL A 28 -1.07 -1.65 -2.34
C VAL A 28 -0.19 -2.35 -3.37
N VAL A 29 -0.76 -2.76 -4.51
CA VAL A 29 0.01 -3.35 -5.61
C VAL A 29 -0.07 -2.39 -6.80
N THR A 30 1.07 -1.95 -7.33
CA THR A 30 1.10 -0.95 -8.40
C THR A 30 2.24 -1.18 -9.38
N ASP A 31 1.96 -0.91 -10.65
CA ASP A 31 2.92 -0.86 -11.77
C ASP A 31 3.53 0.54 -11.97
N GLY A 32 3.45 1.39 -10.94
CA GLY A 32 3.96 2.75 -10.97
C GLY A 32 3.05 3.78 -11.65
N ARG A 33 1.96 3.36 -12.31
CA ARG A 33 1.13 4.25 -13.13
C ARG A 33 0.02 4.92 -12.33
N ALA A 34 -0.14 6.21 -12.58
CA ALA A 34 -1.26 7.03 -12.08
C ALA A 34 -1.74 7.99 -13.17
N THR A 35 -2.22 7.43 -14.28
CA THR A 35 -2.52 8.21 -15.50
C THR A 35 -3.80 9.04 -15.44
N HIS A 36 -4.67 8.80 -14.46
CA HIS A 36 -5.98 9.45 -14.35
C HIS A 36 -6.38 9.65 -12.89
N GLY A 37 -7.18 10.70 -12.67
CA GLY A 37 -7.72 11.07 -11.37
C GLY A 37 -6.78 11.93 -10.54
N GLU A 38 -7.10 12.07 -9.26
CA GLU A 38 -6.27 12.80 -8.31
C GLU A 38 -4.92 12.12 -8.07
N ASP A 39 -4.00 12.89 -7.48
CA ASP A 39 -2.70 12.40 -7.05
C ASP A 39 -2.84 11.28 -5.98
N PRO A 40 -2.37 10.05 -6.26
CA PRO A 40 -2.40 8.96 -5.30
C PRO A 40 -1.61 9.24 -4.02
N ALA A 41 -0.54 10.04 -4.07
CA ALA A 41 0.26 10.37 -2.89
C ALA A 41 -0.56 11.20 -1.89
N ARG A 42 -1.42 12.09 -2.40
CA ARG A 42 -2.36 12.85 -1.56
C ARG A 42 -3.43 11.95 -0.93
N ALA A 43 -3.97 11.00 -1.70
CA ALA A 43 -4.95 10.04 -1.18
C ALA A 43 -4.33 9.09 -0.14
N ALA A 44 -3.06 8.70 -0.33
CA ALA A 44 -2.31 7.86 0.61
C ALA A 44 -2.14 8.50 1.99
N ALA A 45 -2.04 9.83 2.07
CA ALA A 45 -1.93 10.53 3.35
C ALA A 45 -3.16 10.32 4.28
N LEU A 46 -4.32 9.93 3.74
CA LEU A 46 -5.51 9.56 4.53
C LEU A 46 -5.33 8.23 5.30
N LEU A 47 -4.28 7.48 4.98
CA LEU A 47 -4.01 6.12 5.46
C LEU A 47 -2.67 6.05 6.22
N ALA A 48 -2.06 7.18 6.59
CA ALA A 48 -0.73 7.22 7.23
C ALA A 48 -0.66 6.43 8.55
N ASP A 49 -1.78 6.30 9.28
CA ASP A 49 -1.85 5.53 10.54
C ASP A 49 -2.25 4.05 10.34
N VAL A 50 -2.26 3.57 9.09
CA VAL A 50 -2.63 2.19 8.74
C VAL A 50 -1.37 1.41 8.40
N ALA A 51 -1.18 0.27 9.07
CA ALA A 51 -0.12 -0.67 8.72
C ALA A 51 -0.20 -1.01 7.23
N SER A 52 0.89 -0.83 6.50
CA SER A 52 0.84 -0.89 5.04
C SER A 52 2.08 -1.52 4.41
N VAL A 53 1.86 -2.15 3.26
CA VAL A 53 2.89 -2.69 2.36
C VAL A 53 2.58 -2.23 0.95
N VAL A 54 3.58 -1.72 0.25
CA VAL A 54 3.48 -1.35 -1.16
C VAL A 54 4.30 -2.34 -1.98
N VAL A 55 3.64 -3.07 -2.86
CA VAL A 55 4.25 -3.99 -3.81
C VAL A 55 4.47 -3.24 -5.12
N ASP A 56 5.74 -3.04 -5.44
CA ASP A 56 6.21 -2.39 -6.65
C ASP A 56 6.39 -3.44 -7.76
N CYS A 57 5.53 -3.37 -8.78
CA CYS A 57 5.57 -4.25 -9.95
C CYS A 57 6.35 -3.65 -11.12
N GLU A 58 7.05 -2.53 -10.94
CA GLU A 58 7.84 -1.92 -12.01
C GLU A 58 9.11 -2.72 -12.30
N SER A 59 9.33 -2.98 -13.59
CA SER A 59 10.44 -3.79 -14.11
C SER A 59 11.29 -3.02 -15.11
N GLY A 60 12.58 -3.36 -15.17
CA GLY A 60 13.51 -2.83 -16.17
C GLY A 60 14.12 -1.46 -15.82
N PRO A 61 14.88 -0.87 -16.76
CA PRO A 61 15.73 0.29 -16.48
C PRO A 61 14.98 1.62 -16.32
N VAL A 62 13.72 1.70 -16.77
CA VAL A 62 12.89 2.90 -16.65
C VAL A 62 11.79 2.64 -15.64
N ARG A 63 11.71 3.48 -14.61
CA ARG A 63 10.74 3.36 -13.51
C ARG A 63 10.13 4.72 -13.21
N LEU A 64 8.84 4.74 -12.94
CA LEU A 64 8.05 5.91 -12.58
C LEU A 64 8.21 6.25 -11.10
N GLY A 65 8.54 5.27 -10.23
CA GLY A 65 8.92 5.51 -8.84
C GLY A 65 7.74 5.84 -7.90
N LEU A 66 6.51 5.63 -8.36
CA LEU A 66 5.31 5.91 -7.57
C LEU A 66 5.24 5.03 -6.31
N ALA A 67 5.67 3.77 -6.38
CA ALA A 67 5.63 2.86 -5.24
C ALA A 67 6.46 3.37 -4.05
N GLY A 68 7.66 3.91 -4.32
CA GLY A 68 8.49 4.56 -3.30
C GLY A 68 7.79 5.75 -2.64
N THR A 69 7.22 6.63 -3.47
CA THR A 69 6.46 7.80 -2.99
C THR A 69 5.27 7.38 -2.10
N LEU A 70 4.57 6.31 -2.47
CA LEU A 70 3.47 5.78 -1.67
C LEU A 70 3.95 5.16 -0.36
N GLY A 71 5.05 4.40 -0.36
CA GLY A 71 5.65 3.85 0.85
C GLY A 71 5.97 4.92 1.88
N GLU A 72 6.61 6.02 1.44
CA GLU A 72 6.91 7.17 2.31
C GLU A 72 5.64 7.81 2.90
N ARG A 73 4.59 7.99 2.08
CA ARG A 73 3.34 8.61 2.54
C ARG A 73 2.52 7.72 3.46
N LEU A 74 2.60 6.41 3.27
CA LEU A 74 1.89 5.41 4.07
C LEU A 74 2.69 4.96 5.30
N GLY A 75 3.97 5.34 5.41
CA GLY A 75 4.87 4.81 6.43
C GLY A 75 5.09 3.29 6.31
N GLY A 76 4.90 2.74 5.10
CA GLY A 76 4.87 1.31 4.82
C GLY A 76 6.11 0.81 4.10
N GLU A 77 6.37 -0.49 4.23
CA GLU A 77 7.46 -1.15 3.51
C GLU A 77 7.16 -1.22 2.00
N VAL A 78 8.16 -0.89 1.18
CA VAL A 78 8.08 -1.02 -0.28
C VAL A 78 8.86 -2.26 -0.69
N VAL A 79 8.18 -3.19 -1.35
CA VAL A 79 8.71 -4.49 -1.73
C VAL A 79 8.63 -4.62 -3.25
N ARG A 80 9.74 -4.96 -3.91
CA ARG A 80 9.69 -5.14 -5.37
C ARG A 80 9.25 -6.54 -5.72
N LEU A 81 8.31 -6.67 -6.65
CA LEU A 81 7.80 -7.97 -7.09
C LEU A 81 8.93 -8.86 -7.66
N GLU A 82 9.94 -8.27 -8.27
CA GLU A 82 11.13 -8.97 -8.78
C GLU A 82 12.02 -9.56 -7.68
N GLU A 83 12.01 -8.97 -6.48
CA GLU A 83 12.74 -9.49 -5.31
C GLU A 83 11.96 -10.63 -4.64
N LEU A 84 10.66 -10.74 -4.94
CA LEU A 84 9.79 -11.77 -4.39
C LEU A 84 9.82 -13.00 -5.30
N GLY A 85 10.80 -13.89 -5.08
CA GLY A 85 10.78 -15.24 -5.69
C GLY A 85 9.49 -16.02 -5.34
N ALA A 86 9.32 -17.21 -5.93
CA ALA A 86 8.08 -18.01 -5.93
C ALA A 86 7.37 -18.24 -4.56
N ASP A 87 8.03 -17.98 -3.43
CA ASP A 87 7.50 -18.15 -2.07
C ASP A 87 7.23 -16.87 -1.24
N SER A 88 7.45 -15.63 -1.71
CA SER A 88 7.78 -14.55 -0.74
C SER A 88 6.90 -13.29 -0.60
N LEU A 89 5.75 -13.11 -1.27
CA LEU A 89 4.82 -12.01 -0.89
C LEU A 89 4.07 -12.31 0.43
N ALA A 90 3.61 -13.54 0.59
CA ALA A 90 2.84 -13.95 1.76
C ALA A 90 3.67 -13.94 3.06
N GLY A 91 4.99 -14.11 2.96
CA GLY A 91 5.91 -13.97 4.09
C GLY A 91 5.96 -12.53 4.59
N VAL A 92 6.29 -11.58 3.71
CA VAL A 92 6.40 -10.16 4.06
C VAL A 92 5.09 -9.62 4.65
N VAL A 93 3.95 -9.92 4.01
CA VAL A 93 2.63 -9.53 4.51
C VAL A 93 2.36 -10.08 5.92
N ARG A 94 2.78 -11.32 6.23
CA ARG A 94 2.61 -11.90 7.56
C ARG A 94 3.51 -11.23 8.60
N ASP A 95 4.73 -10.87 8.24
CA ASP A 95 5.67 -10.24 9.16
C ASP A 95 5.25 -8.81 9.49
N VAL A 96 4.81 -8.03 8.50
CA VAL A 96 4.24 -6.70 8.73
C VAL A 96 2.99 -6.78 9.62
N ARG A 97 2.12 -7.78 9.41
CA ARG A 97 0.95 -8.01 10.27
C ARG A 97 1.28 -8.37 11.73
N LYS A 98 2.42 -9.01 11.99
CA LYS A 98 2.84 -9.33 13.36
C LYS A 98 3.22 -8.05 14.11
N VAL A 99 3.95 -7.16 13.44
CA VAL A 99 4.45 -5.90 14.00
C VAL A 99 3.30 -4.87 14.16
N ALA A 100 2.42 -4.80 13.15
CA ALA A 100 1.19 -3.99 12.99
C ALA A 100 -0.03 -4.28 14.00
#